data_AF-A0A3D5CX71-F1
#
_entry.id   AF-A0A3D5CX71-F1
#
_cell.length_a   1.000
_cell.length_b   1.000
_cell.length_c   1.000
_cell.angle_alpha   90.00
_cell.angle_beta   90.00
_cell.angle_gamma   90.00
#
_symmetry.space_group_name_H-M   'P 1'
#
loop_
_entity.id
_entity.type
_entity.pdbx_description
1 polymer ?
#
loop_
_entity_poly.entity_id
_entity_poly.type
_entity_poly.pdbx_seq_one_letter_code
_entity_poly.pdbx_strand_id
1 'polypeptide(L)'
;MKTVHQHFETIAITAFIAKQEIIVRCKDNNTYRGFVQRDMTEKGFSLDEQLIHWVDIVEIQLTDQYFHFWEDILHLKEPTS
;
A
#
# COMPACT_ATOMS: atom_id res chain seq x y z
N MET A 1 -3.75 7.83 17.03
CA MET A 1 -4.46 7.82 15.73
C MET A 1 -3.65 8.37 14.55
N LYS A 2 -2.72 9.34 14.71
CA LYS A 2 -1.89 9.82 13.59
C LYS A 2 -0.90 8.78 13.03
N THR A 3 -0.26 7.98 13.88
CA THR A 3 0.77 7.01 13.47
C THR A 3 0.25 5.90 12.57
N VAL A 4 -0.98 5.41 12.81
CA VAL A 4 -1.61 4.36 11.98
C VAL A 4 -1.98 4.92 10.60
N HIS A 5 -2.45 6.16 10.53
CA HIS A 5 -2.70 6.84 9.26
C HIS A 5 -1.39 7.00 8.47
N GLN A 6 -0.35 7.53 9.10
CA GLN A 6 0.98 7.68 8.47
C GLN A 6 1.55 6.34 7.97
N HIS A 7 1.30 5.26 8.71
CA HIS A 7 1.70 3.92 8.30
C HIS A 7 1.00 3.47 7.00
N PHE A 8 -0.33 3.57 6.94
CA PHE A 8 -1.07 3.19 5.72
C PHE A 8 -0.77 4.10 4.53
N GLU A 9 -0.62 5.40 4.77
CA GLU A 9 -0.21 6.35 3.73
C GLU A 9 1.16 5.98 3.15
N THR A 10 2.13 5.66 4.02
CA THR A 10 3.46 5.22 3.59
C THR A 10 3.37 3.96 2.71
N ILE A 11 2.60 2.96 3.13
CA ILE A 11 2.41 1.71 2.37
C ILE A 11 1.77 1.98 1.01
N ALA A 12 0.74 2.84 0.95
CA ALA A 12 0.07 3.17 -0.30
C ALA A 12 1.02 3.87 -1.29
N ILE A 13 1.85 4.80 -0.80
CA ILE A 13 2.85 5.51 -1.61
C ILE A 13 3.92 4.55 -2.13
N THR A 14 4.45 3.66 -1.30
CA THR A 14 5.49 2.71 -1.73
C THR A 14 4.93 1.68 -2.70
N ALA A 15 3.70 1.22 -2.50
CA ALA A 15 3.02 0.33 -3.44
C ALA A 15 2.76 0.99 -4.80
N PHE A 16 2.35 2.27 -4.80
CA PHE A 16 2.21 3.08 -6.02
C PHE A 16 3.54 3.18 -6.79
N ILE A 17 4.64 3.51 -6.11
CA ILE A 17 5.97 3.61 -6.72
C ILE A 17 6.40 2.27 -7.32
N ALA A 18 6.16 1.18 -6.59
CA ALA A 18 6.47 -0.18 -7.01
C ALA A 18 5.56 -0.70 -8.14
N LYS A 19 4.47 0.01 -8.45
CA LYS A 19 3.40 -0.41 -9.37
C LYS A 19 2.89 -1.81 -9.03
N GLN A 20 2.74 -2.08 -7.74
CA GLN A 20 2.29 -3.38 -7.24
C GLN A 20 0.85 -3.34 -6.79
N GLU A 21 0.17 -4.45 -7.02
CA GLU A 21 -1.18 -4.67 -6.55
C GLU A 21 -1.18 -4.86 -5.03
N ILE A 22 -2.17 -4.28 -4.36
CA ILE A 22 -2.39 -4.43 -2.91
C ILE A 22 -3.80 -4.91 -2.62
N ILE A 23 -3.99 -5.48 -1.44
CA ILE A 23 -5.30 -5.87 -0.93
C ILE A 23 -5.60 -5.04 0.32
N VAL A 24 -6.74 -4.35 0.33
CA VAL A 24 -7.15 -3.47 1.42
C VAL A 24 -8.41 -4.01 2.08
N ARG A 25 -8.36 -4.23 3.39
CA ARG A 25 -9.52 -4.63 4.19
C ARG A 25 -10.03 -3.45 5.01
N CYS A 26 -11.32 -3.19 4.90
CA CYS A 26 -11.99 -2.09 5.56
C CYS A 26 -12.83 -2.53 6.77
N LYS A 27 -13.20 -1.57 7.63
CA LYS A 27 -13.97 -1.78 8.86
C LYS A 27 -15.38 -2.33 8.62
N ASP A 28 -15.95 -2.04 7.46
CA ASP A 28 -17.22 -2.57 6.97
C ASP A 28 -17.12 -4.01 6.45
N ASN A 29 -15.95 -4.64 6.60
CA ASN A 29 -15.63 -5.98 6.13
C ASN A 29 -15.55 -6.10 4.60
N ASN A 30 -15.58 -4.99 3.86
CA ASN A 30 -15.27 -4.98 2.44
C ASN A 30 -13.77 -5.17 2.22
N THR A 31 -13.45 -5.85 1.12
CA THR A 31 -12.07 -6.10 0.70
C THR A 31 -11.91 -5.65 -0.74
N TYR A 32 -10.90 -4.82 -0.97
CA TYR A 32 -10.58 -4.22 -2.26
C TYR A 32 -9.22 -4.71 -2.72
N ARG A 33 -9.08 -4.99 -4.01
CA ARG A 33 -7.82 -5.45 -4.61
C ARG A 33 -7.60 -4.69 -5.91
N GLY A 34 -6.40 -4.16 -6.10
CA GLY A 34 -6.08 -3.36 -7.29
C GLY A 34 -4.79 -2.57 -7.13
N PHE A 35 -4.60 -1.60 -8.02
CA PHE A 35 -3.43 -0.73 -8.02
C PHE A 35 -3.77 0.63 -7.43
N VAL A 36 -2.88 1.14 -6.59
CA VAL A 36 -2.98 2.51 -6.09
C VAL A 36 -2.87 3.47 -7.28
N GLN A 37 -3.80 4.41 -7.35
CA GLN A 37 -3.82 5.43 -8.39
C GLN A 37 -3.10 6.71 -7.93
N ARG A 38 -2.85 7.61 -8.88
CA ARG A 38 -2.05 8.83 -8.66
C ARG A 38 -2.76 9.88 -7.78
N ASP A 39 -4.08 9.82 -7.67
CA ASP A 39 -4.96 10.78 -7.00
C ASP A 39 -5.07 10.56 -5.48
N MET A 40 -3.93 10.40 -4.80
CA MET A 40 -3.88 10.38 -3.35
C MET A 40 -4.23 11.75 -2.75
N THR A 41 -5.04 11.73 -1.69
CA THR A 41 -5.48 12.94 -0.98
C THR A 41 -5.35 12.76 0.53
N GLU A 42 -5.53 13.85 1.28
CA GLU A 42 -5.57 13.80 2.75
C GLU A 42 -6.67 12.88 3.31
N LYS A 43 -7.70 12.57 2.51
CA LYS A 43 -8.84 11.74 2.92
C LYS A 43 -8.67 10.26 2.61
N GLY A 44 -7.85 9.92 1.62
CA GLY A 44 -7.74 8.56 1.12
C GLY A 44 -6.95 8.47 -0.17
N PHE A 45 -7.07 7.33 -0.83
CA PHE A 45 -6.50 7.06 -2.13
C PHE A 45 -7.46 6.21 -2.96
N SER A 46 -7.33 6.27 -4.28
CA SER A 46 -8.11 5.41 -5.16
C SER A 46 -7.34 4.10 -5.41
N LEU A 47 -8.04 2.98 -5.24
CA LEU A 47 -7.61 1.66 -5.67
C LEU A 47 -8.42 1.32 -6.93
N ASP A 48 -7.75 1.31 -8.08
CA ASP A 48 -8.38 1.37 -9.40
C ASP A 48 -9.45 2.50 -9.46
N GLU A 49 -10.73 2.18 -9.57
CA GLU A 49 -11.81 3.20 -9.67
C GLU A 49 -12.47 3.52 -8.31
N GLN A 50 -11.98 2.94 -7.20
CA GLN A 50 -12.66 3.00 -5.91
C GLN A 50 -11.87 3.81 -4.88
N LEU A 51 -12.51 4.86 -4.35
CA LEU A 51 -11.91 5.68 -3.30
C LEU A 51 -11.98 4.97 -1.94
N ILE A 52 -10.80 4.74 -1.34
CA ILE A 52 -10.65 4.14 -0.02
C ILE A 52 -10.21 5.22 0.97
N HIS A 53 -11.00 5.42 2.03
CA HIS A 53 -10.67 6.40 3.07
C HIS A 53 -9.70 5.83 4.10
N TRP A 54 -8.68 6.62 4.48
CA TRP A 54 -7.67 6.21 5.46
C TRP A 54 -8.28 5.74 6.78
N VAL A 55 -9.36 6.40 7.21
CA VAL A 55 -10.05 6.12 8.47
C VAL A 55 -10.79 4.78 8.48
N ASP A 56 -11.04 4.18 7.31
CA ASP A 56 -11.80 2.95 7.17
C ASP A 56 -10.92 1.71 7.02
N ILE A 57 -9.61 1.90 6.84
CA ILE A 57 -8.65 0.81 6.66
C ILE A 57 -8.40 0.11 7.99
N VAL A 58 -8.49 -1.21 7.95
CA VAL A 58 -8.06 -2.11 9.03
C VAL A 58 -6.70 -2.70 8.72
N GLU A 59 -6.44 -3.02 7.45
CA GLU A 59 -5.27 -3.75 7.01
C GLU A 59 -4.97 -3.50 5.53
N ILE A 60 -3.69 -3.44 5.18
CA ILE A 60 -3.19 -3.50 3.80
C ILE A 60 -2.26 -4.70 3.70
N GLN A 61 -2.54 -5.61 2.77
CA GLN A 61 -1.70 -6.74 2.45
C GLN A 61 -0.90 -6.45 1.18
N LEU A 62 0.37 -6.79 1.23
CA LEU A 62 1.34 -6.63 0.15
C LEU A 62 1.65 -8.01 -0.44
N THR A 63 1.83 -8.05 -1.76
CA THR A 63 2.24 -9.28 -2.45
C THR A 63 3.75 -9.49 -2.33
N ASP A 64 4.23 -10.72 -2.55
CA ASP A 64 5.67 -11.01 -2.57
C ASP A 64 6.42 -10.17 -3.63
N GLN A 65 5.75 -9.83 -4.73
CA GLN A 65 6.30 -8.98 -5.80
C GLN A 65 6.67 -7.57 -5.31
N TYR A 66 5.94 -7.04 -4.31
CA TYR A 66 6.33 -5.80 -3.65
C TYR A 66 7.69 -5.89 -2.98
N PHE A 67 7.95 -6.98 -2.25
CA PHE A 67 9.20 -7.14 -1.54
C PHE A 67 10.37 -7.35 -2.51
N HIS A 68 10.18 -8.18 -3.54
CA HIS A 68 11.19 -8.38 -4.58
C HIS A 68 11.56 -7.07 -5.30
N PHE A 69 10.58 -6.23 -5.64
CA PHE A 69 10.83 -4.93 -6.28
C PHE A 69 11.75 -4.04 -5.44
N TRP A 70 11.49 -3.95 -4.13
CA TRP A 70 12.28 -3.09 -3.25
C TRP A 70 13.65 -3.69 -2.93
N GLU A 71 13.77 -5.01 -2.83
CA GLU A 71 15.05 -5.71 -2.70
C GLU A 71 15.98 -5.42 -3.89
N ASP A 72 15.43 -5.48 -5.12
CA ASP A 72 16.15 -5.16 -6.36
C ASP A 72 16.62 -3.70 -6.39
N ILE A 73 15.76 -2.75 -6.03
CA ILE A 73 16.12 -1.32 -6.04
C ILE A 73 17.17 -0.99 -4.98
N LEU A 74 16.97 -1.48 -3.76
CA LEU A 74 17.81 -1.13 -2.63
C LEU A 74 19.13 -1.91 -2.64
N HIS A 75 19.33 -2.82 -3.61
CA HIS A 75 20.50 -3.71 -3.71
C HIS A 75 20.77 -4.39 -2.37
N LEU A 76 19.71 -4.80 -1.67
CA LEU A 76 19.78 -5.48 -0.38
C LEU A 76 20.26 -6.93 -0.56
N LYS A 77 21.32 -7.15 -1.33
CA LYS A 77 22.07 -8.40 -1.23
C LYS A 77 22.72 -8.38 0.15
N GLU A 78 22.41 -9.39 0.96
CA GLU A 78 23.11 -9.59 2.23
C GLU A 78 24.62 -9.50 1.98
N PRO A 79 25.40 -8.83 2.86
CA PRO A 79 26.84 -8.99 2.84
C PRO A 79 27.11 -10.48 2.99
N THR A 80 27.62 -11.12 1.94
CA THR A 80 28.11 -12.50 1.98
C THR A 80 29.08 -12.60 3.16
N SER A 81 28.68 -13.36 4.18
CA SER A 81 29.51 -13.69 5.34
C SER A 81 30.77 -14.45 4.93
#